data_AF-A0A2H1VN56-F1
#
_entry.id   AF-A0A2H1VN56-F1
#
_cell.length_a   1.000
_cell.length_b   1.000
_cell.length_c   1.000
_cell.angle_alpha   90.00
_cell.angle_beta   90.00
_cell.angle_gamma   90.00
#
_symmetry.space_group_name_H-M   'P 1'
#
loop_
_entity.id
_entity.type
_entity.pdbx_description
1 polymer ?
#
loop_
_entity_poly.entity_id
_entity_poly.type
_entity_poly.pdbx_seq_one_letter_code
_entity_poly.pdbx_strand_id
1 'polypeptide(L)' 'MMIRNYTFARTTSDDRYWNCSKKYSAKCPAKLRFSESGALIHYELDHNHEPPSYFKTKAGHYVKLS' A
#
# COMPACT_ATOMS: atom_id res chain seq x y z
N MET A 1 2.42 3.46 -3.83
CA MET A 1 2.93 2.36 -4.67
C MET A 1 1.90 1.24 -4.69
N MET A 2 1.80 0.45 -5.77
CA MET A 2 0.91 -0.71 -5.86
C MET A 2 1.74 -1.98 -6.07
N ILE A 3 1.48 -3.01 -5.27
CA ILE A 3 2.16 -4.31 -5.32
C ILE A 3 1.09 -5.39 -5.11
N ARG A 4 1.00 -6.38 -6.01
CA ARG A 4 0.05 -7.50 -5.91
C ARG A 4 -1.40 -7.06 -5.63
N ASN A 5 -1.88 -6.03 -6.31
CA ASN A 5 -3.20 -5.42 -6.13
C ASN A 5 -3.46 -4.71 -4.80
N TYR A 6 -2.46 -4.60 -3.93
CA TYR A 6 -2.52 -3.78 -2.72
C TYR A 6 -1.78 -2.47 -2.90
N THR A 7 -2.30 -1.40 -2.32
CA THR A 7 -1.64 -0.10 -2.34
C THR A 7 -0.93 0.18 -1.02
N PHE A 8 0.30 0.67 -1.12
CA PHE A 8 1.14 1.14 -0.03
C PHE A 8 1.28 2.66 -0.09
N ALA A 9 1.31 3.30 1.07
CA ALA A 9 1.47 4.73 1.25
C ALA A 9 2.48 5.03 2.37
N ARG A 10 3.10 6.21 2.29
CA ARG A 10 3.89 6.75 3.39
C ARG A 10 2.93 7.25 4.46
N THR A 11 2.90 6.57 5.59
CA THR A 11 2.06 6.97 6.75
C THR A 11 2.91 7.59 7.87
N THR A 12 4.21 7.71 7.65
CA THR A 12 5.20 8.31 8.54
C THR A 12 5.87 9.48 7.83
N SER A 13 6.50 10.37 8.59
CA SER A 13 7.35 11.43 8.05
C SER A 13 8.61 10.91 7.36
N ASP A 14 9.09 9.73 7.78
CA ASP A 14 10.20 9.03 7.14
C ASP A 14 9.72 8.36 5.84
N ASP A 15 10.31 8.78 4.73
CA ASP A 15 9.94 8.37 3.37
C ASP A 15 10.45 6.98 2.97
N ARG A 16 11.33 6.40 3.79
CA ARG A 16 11.82 5.03 3.67
C ARG A 16 10.79 4.01 4.11
N TYR A 17 9.75 4.42 4.84
CA TYR A 17 8.72 3.53 5.36
C TYR A 17 7.42 3.68 4.58
N TRP A 18 6.97 2.54 4.06
CA TRP A 18 5.72 2.44 3.33
C TRP A 18 4.86 1.38 4.01
N ASN A 19 3.66 1.74 4.41
CA ASN A 19 2.71 0.81 5.00
C ASN A 19 1.59 0.53 4.02
N CYS A 20 0.93 -0.63 4.13
CA CYS A 20 -0.32 -0.84 3.41
C CYS A 20 -1.28 0.33 3.68
N SER A 21 -1.95 0.81 2.65
CA SER A 21 -2.92 1.91 2.72
C SER A 21 -4.08 1.66 3.70
N LYS A 22 -4.33 0.39 4.07
CA LYS A 22 -5.31 -0.02 5.08
C LYS A 22 -4.66 -0.28 6.45
N LYS A 23 -3.44 0.24 6.71
CA LYS A 23 -2.70 0.07 7.99
C LYS A 23 -3.55 0.42 9.20
N TYR A 24 -4.26 1.56 9.16
CA TYR A 24 -5.08 1.99 10.29
C TYR A 24 -6.48 1.38 10.25
N SER A 25 -7.13 1.33 9.07
CA SER A 25 -8.51 0.86 8.94
C SER A 25 -8.67 -0.65 9.13
N ALA A 26 -7.71 -1.46 8.67
CA ALA A 26 -7.74 -2.92 8.77
C ALA A 26 -6.65 -3.48 9.70
N LYS A 27 -5.91 -2.60 10.40
CA LYS A 27 -4.75 -2.98 11.22
C LYS A 27 -3.73 -3.84 10.45
N CYS A 28 -3.57 -3.57 9.16
CA CYS A 28 -2.79 -4.43 8.26
C CYS A 28 -1.31 -4.47 8.66
N PRO A 29 -0.68 -5.67 8.75
CA PRO A 29 0.74 -5.76 9.11
C PRO A 29 1.66 -5.35 7.97
N ALA A 30 1.23 -5.55 6.71
CA ALA A 30 2.05 -5.36 5.52
C ALA A 30 2.72 -3.98 5.43
N LYS A 31 4.03 -4.01 5.18
CA LYS A 31 4.92 -2.84 5.15
C LYS A 31 6.17 -3.09 4.31
N LEU A 32 6.79 -2.03 3.85
CA LEU A 32 8.06 -2.02 3.13
C LEU A 32 8.98 -1.02 3.82
N ARG A 33 10.27 -1.35 3.87
CA ARG A 33 11.32 -0.46 4.37
C ARG A 33 12.46 -0.42 3.38
N PHE A 34 12.86 0.79 3.03
CA PHE A 34 13.98 1.06 2.13
C PHE A 34 15.21 1.52 2.91
N SER A 35 16.41 1.32 2.34
CA SER A 35 17.64 1.95 2.79
C SER A 35 17.65 3.43 2.39
N GLU A 36 18.64 4.18 2.88
CA GLU A 36 18.89 5.56 2.45
C GLU A 36 19.27 5.66 0.96
N SER A 37 19.87 4.60 0.41
CA SER A 37 20.13 4.48 -1.03
C SER A 37 18.91 4.07 -1.86
N GLY A 38 17.74 3.88 -1.24
CA GLY A 38 16.50 3.49 -1.91
C GLY A 38 16.37 2.00 -2.21
N ALA A 39 17.26 1.15 -1.72
CA ALA A 39 17.15 -0.31 -1.87
C ALA A 39 16.13 -0.88 -0.88
N LEU A 40 15.31 -1.84 -1.30
CA LEU A 40 14.37 -2.51 -0.41
C LEU A 40 15.15 -3.43 0.56
N ILE A 41 15.12 -3.11 1.85
CA ILE A 41 15.86 -3.86 2.89
C ILE A 41 14.97 -4.76 3.73
N HIS A 42 13.66 -4.50 3.77
CA HIS A 42 12.71 -5.33 4.49
C HIS A 42 11.30 -5.18 3.88
N TYR A 43 10.55 -6.28 3.83
CA TYR A 43 9.17 -6.29 3.38
C TYR A 43 8.35 -7.34 4.13
N GLU A 44 7.10 -7.00 4.39
CA GLU A 44 6.03 -7.90 4.78
C GLU A 44 4.87 -7.66 3.81
N LEU A 45 4.51 -8.69 3.03
CA LEU A 45 3.49 -8.62 1.98
C LEU A 45 2.23 -9.43 2.33
N ASP A 46 2.17 -10.01 3.52
CA ASP A 46 0.99 -10.73 3.98
C ASP A 46 -0.06 -9.73 4.47
N HIS A 47 -1.21 -9.78 3.83
CA HIS A 47 -2.34 -8.91 4.12
C HIS A 47 -3.40 -9.70 4.90
N ASN A 48 -4.00 -9.05 5.90
CA ASN A 48 -5.11 -9.59 6.70
C ASN A 48 -6.48 -9.10 6.18
N HIS A 49 -6.53 -8.64 4.93
CA HIS A 49 -7.73 -8.10 4.31
C HIS A 49 -7.70 -8.32 2.80
N GLU A 50 -8.87 -8.31 2.19
CA GLU A 50 -9.00 -8.41 0.74
C GLU A 50 -8.39 -7.19 0.02
N PRO A 51 -7.91 -7.34 -1.23
CA PRO A 51 -7.43 -6.23 -2.03
C PRO A 51 -8.51 -5.16 -2.23
N PRO A 52 -8.15 -3.86 -2.33
CA PRO A 52 -9.12 -2.83 -2.67
C PRO A 52 -9.74 -3.07 -4.05
N SER A 53 -11.05 -2.91 -4.14
CA SER A 53 -11.76 -2.95 -5.42
C SER A 53 -11.68 -1.58 -6.11
N TYR A 54 -11.39 -1.59 -7.41
CA TYR A 54 -11.35 -0.38 -8.24
C TYR A 54 -12.41 -0.47 -9.33
N PHE A 55 -13.26 0.54 -9.43
CA PHE A 55 -14.21 0.68 -10.53
C PHE A 55 -13.63 1.60 -11.60
N LYS A 56 -13.59 1.11 -12.84
CA LYS A 56 -13.23 1.94 -14.00
C LYS A 56 -14.47 2.66 -14.51
N THR A 57 -14.48 3.98 -14.41
CA THR A 57 -15.55 4.82 -14.94
C THR A 57 -15.56 4.82 -16.47
N LYS A 58 -16.69 5.20 -17.08
CA LYS A 58 -16.80 5.36 -18.55
C LYS A 58 -15.79 6.38 -19.11
N ALA A 59 -15.33 7.33 -18.29
CA ALA A 59 -14.32 8.32 -18.63
C ALA A 59 -12.86 7.81 -18.48
N GLY A 60 -12.67 6.55 -18.08
CA GLY A 60 -11.34 5.93 -17.95
C GLY A 60 -10.67 6.11 -16.58
N HIS A 61 -11.26 6.86 -15.65
CA HIS A 61 -10.74 7.01 -14.29
C HIS A 61 -10.97 5.76 -13.44
N TYR A 62 -10.00 5.41 -12.59
CA TYR A 62 -10.12 4.36 -11.58
C TYR A 62 -10.53 4.96 -10.23
N VAL A 63 -11.71 4.60 -9.75
CA VAL A 63 -12.23 5.03 -8.45
C VAL A 63 -12.13 3.86 -7.49
N LYS A 64 -11.45 4.06 -6.35
CA LYS A 64 -11.38 3.08 -5.27
C LYS A 64 -12.76 2.99 -4.61
N LEU A 65 -13.33 1.80 -4.57
CA LEU A 65 -14.56 1.51 -3.82
C LEU A 65 -14.16 1.29 -2.34
N SER A 66 -14.80 2.03 -1.43
CA SER A 66 -14.47 2.07 0.00
C SER A 66 -15.05 0.91 0.78
#